data_AF-A0A0G3BTF8-F1
#
_entry.id   AF-A0A0G3BTF8-F1
#
_cell.length_a   1.000
_cell.length_b   1.000
_cell.length_c   1.000
_cell.angle_alpha   90.00
_cell.angle_beta   90.00
_cell.angle_gamma   90.00
#
_symmetry.space_group_name_H-M   'P 1'
#
loop_
_entity.id
_entity.type
_entity.pdbx_description
1 polymer ?
#
loop_
_entity_poly.entity_id
_entity_poly.type
_entity_poly.pdbx_seq_one_letter_code
_entity_poly.pdbx_strand_id
1 'polypeptide(L)'
;MSTARPPEGSQRCTQRWRDRSSHSHRPSARTGWPAVLTVVAAGTVTAVHLGKVAMVVPQLQQELGLSLTEVGALGAMFALLGALASVPAGTLVAAAGDRRMLVLGLAVMALGGSLGAQAVGLGLLLVSRVVEGLGFLLVTVAGPMVLRRVVSPAQLNRAFALWSCFMPAGLAAVMLVSPWFDHWRVLWWAVVAVTGLVLAAIGWWVPAPRRAAGALLSGAPKPASSGAGPDLPRIAFALAASFLCYSLMFFALGRSGNAACPAPRRLFNQHAALSGSQNAGTIDPANVLSTSLRTSAD
;
A
#
# COMPACT_ATOMS: atom_id res chain seq x y z
N MET A 1 -29.04 -17.90 66.44
CA MET A 1 -28.33 -17.93 65.14
C MET A 1 -26.86 -17.61 65.40
N SER A 2 -26.04 -18.63 65.60
CA SER A 2 -24.59 -18.49 65.87
C SER A 2 -23.84 -18.72 64.57
N THR A 3 -23.19 -17.68 64.06
CA THR A 3 -22.39 -17.72 62.83
C THR A 3 -21.00 -18.30 63.16
N ALA A 4 -20.75 -19.53 62.72
CA ALA A 4 -19.45 -20.18 62.85
C ALA A 4 -18.40 -19.45 61.98
N ARG A 5 -17.36 -18.88 62.60
CA ARG A 5 -16.19 -18.35 61.88
C ARG A 5 -15.33 -19.52 61.37
N PRO A 6 -14.87 -19.50 60.11
CA PRO A 6 -13.99 -20.53 59.60
C PRO A 6 -12.59 -20.48 60.27
N PRO A 7 -11.88 -21.62 60.36
CA PRO A 7 -10.59 -21.71 61.05
C PRO A 7 -9.48 -20.92 60.31
N GLU A 8 -8.77 -20.07 61.05
CA GLU A 8 -7.75 -19.11 60.58
C GLU A 8 -6.59 -19.74 59.78
N GLY A 9 -6.35 -21.04 59.94
CA GLY A 9 -5.27 -21.75 59.23
C GLY A 9 -5.49 -21.86 57.72
N SER A 10 -6.74 -21.97 57.26
CA SER A 10 -7.06 -22.11 55.83
C SER A 10 -6.86 -20.79 55.05
N GLN A 11 -7.10 -19.66 55.72
CA GLN A 11 -6.93 -18.33 55.12
C GLN A 11 -5.45 -17.95 54.93
N ARG A 12 -4.58 -18.33 55.88
CA ARG A 12 -3.13 -18.07 55.76
C ARG A 12 -2.48 -18.89 54.64
N CYS A 13 -2.92 -20.14 54.43
CA CYS A 13 -2.41 -20.97 53.33
C CYS A 13 -2.83 -20.40 51.96
N THR A 14 -4.10 -19.99 51.83
CA THR A 14 -4.61 -19.40 50.57
C THR A 14 -4.03 -18.00 50.28
N GLN A 15 -3.74 -17.19 51.30
CA GLN A 15 -3.02 -15.92 51.13
C GLN A 15 -1.56 -16.14 50.70
N ARG A 16 -0.85 -17.12 51.29
CA ARG A 16 0.55 -17.42 50.94
C ARG A 16 0.72 -17.93 49.50
N TRP A 17 -0.29 -18.60 48.93
CA TRP A 17 -0.30 -18.96 47.50
C TRP A 17 -0.60 -17.77 46.59
N ARG A 18 -1.50 -16.87 47.03
CA ARG A 18 -1.88 -15.67 46.29
C ARG A 18 -0.75 -14.62 46.22
N ASP A 19 0.06 -14.53 47.28
CA ASP A 19 1.25 -13.66 47.30
C ASP A 19 2.43 -14.24 46.53
N ARG A 20 2.55 -15.58 46.42
CA ARG A 20 3.63 -16.20 45.63
C ARG A 20 3.41 -16.08 44.11
N SER A 21 2.18 -15.77 43.67
CA SER A 21 1.86 -15.48 42.27
C SER A 21 2.15 -14.04 41.81
N SER A 22 2.57 -13.13 42.70
CA SER A 22 2.62 -11.69 42.39
C SER A 22 3.96 -11.15 41.85
N HIS A 23 5.06 -11.93 41.79
CA HIS A 23 6.37 -11.37 41.40
C HIS A 23 7.20 -12.23 40.44
N SER A 24 6.58 -12.86 39.44
CA SER A 24 7.35 -13.12 38.20
C SER A 24 7.42 -11.81 37.42
N HIS A 25 8.46 -11.00 37.67
CA HIS A 25 8.92 -10.01 36.71
C HIS A 25 9.30 -10.77 35.43
N ARG A 26 8.31 -11.08 34.59
CA ARG A 26 8.58 -11.41 33.19
C ARG A 26 9.28 -10.16 32.67
N PRO A 27 10.56 -10.23 32.27
CA PRO A 27 11.23 -9.08 31.70
C PRO A 27 10.30 -8.54 30.61
N SER A 28 9.89 -7.28 30.72
CA SER A 28 9.02 -6.63 29.75
C SER A 28 9.64 -6.90 28.38
N ALA A 29 9.00 -7.76 27.58
CA ALA A 29 9.53 -8.17 26.30
C ALA A 29 9.78 -6.88 25.50
N ARG A 30 11.05 -6.51 25.32
CA ARG A 30 11.40 -5.24 24.68
C ARG A 30 10.90 -5.29 23.24
N THR A 31 10.21 -4.23 22.81
CA THR A 31 9.77 -4.09 21.42
C THR A 31 10.98 -4.03 20.50
N GLY A 32 11.01 -4.91 19.50
CA GLY A 32 12.04 -4.90 18.46
C GLY A 32 11.75 -3.83 17.41
N TRP A 33 11.97 -2.55 17.73
CA TRP A 33 11.71 -1.43 16.82
C TRP A 33 12.34 -1.56 15.43
N PRO A 34 13.59 -2.09 15.27
CA PRO A 34 14.12 -2.39 13.94
C PRO A 34 13.22 -3.35 13.16
N ALA A 35 12.74 -4.43 13.78
CA ALA A 35 11.81 -5.37 13.16
C ALA A 35 10.49 -4.69 12.76
N VAL A 36 9.95 -3.82 13.62
CA VAL A 36 8.73 -3.04 13.33
C VAL A 36 8.92 -2.18 12.09
N LEU A 37 9.99 -1.37 12.06
CA LEU A 37 10.28 -0.48 10.94
C LEU A 37 10.51 -1.26 9.64
N THR A 38 11.16 -2.42 9.73
CA THR A 38 11.37 -3.30 8.55
C THR A 38 10.07 -3.85 8.00
N VAL A 39 9.16 -4.26 8.89
CA VAL A 39 7.84 -4.74 8.48
C VAL A 39 7.04 -3.60 7.85
N VAL A 40 7.05 -2.40 8.45
CA VAL A 40 6.42 -1.22 7.85
C VAL A 40 7.03 -0.90 6.48
N ALA A 41 8.35 -0.94 6.34
CA ALA A 41 9.03 -0.76 5.05
C ALA A 41 8.63 -1.83 4.01
N ALA A 42 8.41 -3.08 4.44
CA ALA A 42 7.85 -4.14 3.60
C ALA A 42 6.44 -3.80 3.11
N GLY A 43 5.58 -3.28 3.97
CA GLY A 43 4.28 -2.72 3.55
C GLY A 43 4.46 -1.58 2.55
N THR A 44 5.32 -0.60 2.86
CA THR A 44 5.55 0.59 2.03
C THR A 44 6.03 0.22 0.62
N VAL A 45 7.03 -0.67 0.48
CA VAL A 45 7.49 -1.10 -0.85
C VAL A 45 6.41 -1.87 -1.60
N THR A 46 5.57 -2.62 -0.87
CA THR A 46 4.42 -3.33 -1.44
C THR A 46 3.39 -2.36 -2.03
N ALA A 47 3.18 -1.21 -1.38
CA ALA A 47 2.35 -0.13 -1.91
C ALA A 47 3.01 0.62 -3.09
N VAL A 48 4.33 0.72 -3.14
CA VAL A 48 5.06 1.24 -4.31
C VAL A 48 4.80 0.35 -5.54
N HIS A 49 4.83 -0.98 -5.40
CA HIS A 49 4.47 -1.92 -6.48
C HIS A 49 3.04 -1.75 -6.99
N LEU A 50 2.12 -1.37 -6.11
CA LEU A 50 0.75 -1.06 -6.49
C LEU A 50 0.66 0.24 -7.30
N GLY A 51 1.32 1.31 -6.84
CA GLY A 51 1.20 2.65 -7.42
C GLY A 51 2.04 2.89 -8.68
N LYS A 52 3.13 2.13 -8.87
CA LYS A 52 4.12 2.41 -9.93
C LYS A 52 3.52 2.48 -11.33
N VAL A 53 2.53 1.64 -11.65
CA VAL A 53 1.86 1.59 -12.99
C VAL A 53 1.22 2.92 -13.34
N ALA A 54 0.56 3.58 -12.37
CA ALA A 54 -0.12 4.84 -12.60
C ALA A 54 0.85 5.99 -12.91
N MET A 55 2.11 5.88 -12.50
CA MET A 55 3.12 6.93 -12.72
C MET A 55 3.76 6.88 -14.10
N VAL A 56 3.62 5.76 -14.82
CA VAL A 56 4.29 5.52 -16.11
C VAL A 56 3.31 5.23 -17.25
N VAL A 57 2.02 5.54 -17.05
CA VAL A 57 0.97 5.32 -18.07
C VAL A 57 1.37 5.90 -19.43
N PRO A 58 1.82 7.17 -19.56
CA PRO A 58 2.15 7.72 -20.87
C PRO A 58 3.25 6.93 -21.60
N GLN A 59 4.26 6.46 -20.86
CA GLN A 59 5.37 5.67 -21.41
C GLN A 59 4.90 4.28 -21.86
N LEU A 60 4.01 3.64 -21.08
CA LEU A 60 3.42 2.35 -21.46
C LEU A 60 2.54 2.46 -22.72
N GLN A 61 1.81 3.57 -22.88
CA GLN A 61 1.01 3.81 -24.09
C GLN A 61 1.89 4.04 -25.31
N GLN A 62 2.98 4.81 -25.16
CA GLN A 62 3.90 5.13 -26.26
C GLN A 62 4.75 3.94 -26.70
N GLU A 63 5.30 3.16 -25.77
CA GLU A 63 6.22 2.06 -26.10
C GLU A 63 5.53 0.74 -26.43
N LEU A 64 4.44 0.42 -25.71
CA LEU A 64 3.77 -0.88 -25.82
C LEU A 64 2.41 -0.78 -26.53
N GLY A 65 1.99 0.42 -26.93
CA GLY A 65 0.72 0.66 -27.62
C GLY A 65 -0.51 0.37 -26.75
N LEU A 66 -0.37 0.36 -25.42
CA LEU A 66 -1.47 0.01 -24.52
C LEU A 66 -2.56 1.08 -24.53
N SER A 67 -3.81 0.65 -24.57
CA SER A 67 -4.97 1.50 -24.30
C SER A 67 -5.10 1.82 -22.81
N LEU A 68 -5.80 2.91 -22.50
CA LEU A 68 -6.06 3.30 -21.11
C LEU A 68 -6.86 2.22 -20.35
N THR A 69 -7.74 1.50 -21.05
CA THR A 69 -8.51 0.38 -20.49
C THR A 69 -7.60 -0.78 -20.09
N GLU A 70 -6.62 -1.12 -20.93
CA GLU A 70 -5.65 -2.19 -20.64
C GLU A 70 -4.75 -1.83 -19.46
N VAL A 71 -4.30 -0.56 -19.38
CA VAL A 71 -3.54 -0.07 -18.22
C VAL A 71 -4.40 -0.11 -16.95
N GLY A 72 -5.69 0.25 -17.04
CA GLY A 72 -6.63 0.12 -15.93
C GLY A 72 -6.79 -1.34 -15.45
N ALA A 73 -6.78 -2.30 -16.36
CA ALA A 73 -6.85 -3.73 -16.03
C ALA A 73 -5.64 -4.18 -15.20
N LEU A 74 -4.45 -3.61 -15.41
CA LEU A 74 -3.26 -3.92 -14.62
C LEU A 74 -3.45 -3.57 -13.14
N GLY A 75 -4.07 -2.43 -12.84
CA GLY A 75 -4.39 -2.02 -11.47
C GLY A 75 -5.51 -2.87 -10.85
N ALA A 76 -6.53 -3.21 -11.65
CA ALA A 76 -7.67 -4.01 -11.20
C ALA A 76 -7.28 -5.42 -10.71
N MET A 77 -6.17 -5.98 -11.19
CA MET A 77 -5.69 -7.31 -10.75
C MET A 77 -5.45 -7.38 -9.23
N PHE A 78 -4.93 -6.30 -8.62
CA PHE A 78 -4.71 -6.28 -7.16
C PHE A 78 -6.03 -6.34 -6.39
N ALA A 79 -7.05 -5.61 -6.86
CA ALA A 79 -8.39 -5.64 -6.26
C ALA A 79 -9.06 -7.00 -6.44
N LEU A 80 -8.98 -7.59 -7.64
CA LEU A 80 -9.52 -8.91 -7.93
C LEU A 80 -8.88 -10.00 -7.05
N LEU A 81 -7.55 -9.99 -6.93
CA LEU A 81 -6.84 -10.94 -6.07
C LEU A 81 -7.15 -10.72 -4.60
N GLY A 82 -7.25 -9.47 -4.15
CA GLY A 82 -7.69 -9.16 -2.78
C GLY A 82 -9.10 -9.71 -2.49
N ALA A 83 -10.04 -9.55 -3.43
CA ALA A 83 -11.40 -10.05 -3.28
C ALA A 83 -11.47 -11.58 -3.26
N LEU A 84 -10.75 -12.26 -4.16
CA LEU A 84 -10.84 -13.72 -4.32
C LEU A 84 -9.97 -14.51 -3.33
N ALA A 85 -8.82 -13.96 -2.95
CA ALA A 85 -7.79 -14.72 -2.25
C ALA A 85 -7.52 -14.26 -0.81
N SER A 86 -8.13 -13.18 -0.31
CA SER A 86 -7.84 -12.66 1.04
C SER A 86 -8.13 -13.65 2.18
N VAL A 87 -9.28 -14.32 2.14
CA VAL A 87 -9.65 -15.35 3.12
C VAL A 87 -8.68 -16.54 3.11
N PRO A 88 -8.42 -17.21 1.97
CA PRO A 88 -7.48 -18.32 1.94
C PRO A 88 -6.03 -17.88 2.21
N ALA A 89 -5.64 -16.65 1.86
CA ALA A 89 -4.33 -16.12 2.23
C ALA A 89 -4.20 -15.99 3.76
N GLY A 90 -5.25 -15.54 4.45
CA GLY A 90 -5.30 -15.49 5.92
C GLY A 90 -5.03 -16.85 6.57
N THR A 91 -5.72 -17.89 6.11
CA THR A 91 -5.56 -19.26 6.64
C THR A 91 -4.18 -19.84 6.30
N LEU A 92 -3.69 -19.62 5.08
CA LEU A 92 -2.37 -20.05 4.64
C LEU A 92 -1.25 -19.40 5.48
N VAL A 93 -1.33 -18.10 5.73
CA VAL A 93 -0.34 -17.37 6.53
C VAL A 93 -0.33 -17.83 7.98
N ALA A 94 -1.50 -18.08 8.56
CA ALA A 94 -1.62 -18.63 9.90
C ALA A 94 -1.02 -20.04 10.00
N ALA A 95 -1.19 -20.89 8.98
CA ALA A 95 -0.69 -22.26 8.97
C ALA A 95 0.82 -22.38 8.67
N ALA A 96 1.30 -21.65 7.64
CA ALA A 96 2.68 -21.77 7.16
C ALA A 96 3.70 -20.94 7.97
N GLY A 97 3.20 -19.95 8.73
CA GLY A 97 3.98 -19.05 9.55
C GLY A 97 4.18 -17.68 8.89
N ASP A 98 3.83 -16.64 9.64
CA ASP A 98 3.85 -15.23 9.23
C ASP A 98 5.19 -14.77 8.62
N ARG A 99 6.35 -15.01 9.25
CA ARG A 99 7.66 -14.55 8.75
C ARG A 99 8.01 -15.23 7.42
N ARG A 100 7.69 -16.52 7.30
CA ARG A 100 7.95 -17.27 6.06
C ARG A 100 7.09 -16.74 4.93
N MET A 101 5.82 -16.47 5.19
CA MET A 101 4.93 -15.89 4.18
C MET A 101 5.26 -14.43 3.86
N LEU A 102 5.75 -13.65 4.83
CA LEU A 102 6.24 -12.29 4.59
C LEU A 102 7.45 -12.30 3.64
N VAL A 103 8.42 -13.18 3.90
CA VAL A 103 9.61 -13.40 3.05
C VAL A 103 9.20 -13.92 1.67
N LEU A 104 8.33 -14.93 1.61
CA LEU A 104 7.81 -15.47 0.36
C LEU A 104 7.07 -14.42 -0.45
N GLY A 105 6.22 -13.63 0.19
CA GLY A 105 5.48 -12.54 -0.43
C GLY A 105 6.40 -11.53 -1.09
N LEU A 106 7.40 -11.02 -0.36
CA LEU A 106 8.40 -10.10 -0.92
C LEU A 106 9.21 -10.73 -2.08
N ALA A 107 9.59 -12.00 -1.97
CA ALA A 107 10.30 -12.70 -3.04
C ALA A 107 9.42 -12.85 -4.30
N VAL A 108 8.13 -13.20 -4.12
CA VAL A 108 7.15 -13.28 -5.21
C VAL A 108 6.92 -11.90 -5.84
N MET A 109 6.87 -10.83 -5.05
CA MET A 109 6.78 -9.46 -5.60
C MET A 109 8.04 -9.06 -6.37
N ALA A 110 9.23 -9.43 -5.90
CA ALA A 110 10.47 -9.18 -6.63
C ALA A 110 10.51 -9.95 -7.96
N LEU A 111 10.05 -11.20 -7.97
CA LEU A 111 9.88 -12.00 -9.19
C LEU A 111 8.90 -11.32 -10.15
N GLY A 112 7.71 -10.96 -9.68
CA GLY A 112 6.69 -10.27 -10.47
C GLY A 112 7.19 -8.94 -11.03
N GLY A 113 7.89 -8.15 -10.22
CA GLY A 113 8.53 -6.90 -10.65
C GLY A 113 9.58 -7.11 -11.74
N SER A 114 10.38 -8.17 -11.62
CA SER A 114 11.40 -8.53 -12.61
C SER A 114 10.76 -8.98 -13.92
N LEU A 115 9.68 -9.77 -13.86
CA LEU A 115 8.88 -10.15 -15.04
C LEU A 115 8.26 -8.92 -15.71
N GLY A 116 7.72 -8.00 -14.91
CA GLY A 116 7.14 -6.75 -15.41
C GLY A 116 8.19 -5.85 -16.08
N ALA A 117 9.41 -5.80 -15.55
CA ALA A 117 10.49 -4.95 -16.09
C ALA A 117 10.94 -5.42 -17.48
N GLN A 118 10.82 -6.72 -17.75
CA GLN A 118 11.14 -7.37 -19.02
C GLN A 118 9.94 -7.45 -19.94
N ALA A 119 8.81 -6.84 -19.58
CA ALA A 119 7.61 -6.96 -20.38
C ALA A 119 7.74 -6.25 -21.73
N VAL A 120 7.31 -6.97 -22.77
CA VAL A 120 7.26 -6.52 -24.17
C VAL A 120 5.82 -6.33 -24.67
N GLY A 121 4.83 -6.48 -23.79
CA GLY A 121 3.42 -6.34 -24.13
C GLY A 121 2.49 -6.61 -22.95
N LEU A 122 1.18 -6.50 -23.19
CA LEU A 122 0.13 -6.60 -22.17
C LEU A 122 0.13 -7.95 -21.45
N GLY A 123 0.30 -9.06 -22.17
CA GLY A 123 0.19 -10.41 -21.59
C GLY A 123 1.19 -10.63 -20.45
N LEU A 124 2.47 -10.31 -20.70
CA LEU A 124 3.51 -10.45 -19.67
C LEU A 124 3.33 -9.43 -18.53
N LEU A 125 2.82 -8.22 -18.82
CA LEU A 125 2.45 -7.27 -17.77
C LEU A 125 1.31 -7.80 -16.89
N LEU A 126 0.26 -8.40 -17.45
CA LEU A 126 -0.84 -8.99 -16.69
C LEU A 126 -0.35 -10.14 -15.81
N VAL A 127 0.47 -11.05 -16.35
CA VAL A 127 1.09 -12.13 -15.56
C VAL A 127 1.93 -11.53 -14.43
N SER A 128 2.73 -10.50 -14.71
CA SER A 128 3.51 -9.80 -13.68
C SER A 128 2.63 -9.22 -12.56
N ARG A 129 1.46 -8.65 -12.91
CA ARG A 129 0.50 -8.09 -11.93
C ARG A 129 -0.12 -9.19 -11.09
N VAL A 130 -0.45 -10.33 -11.66
CA VAL A 130 -0.98 -11.47 -10.90
C VAL A 130 0.04 -11.94 -9.88
N VAL A 131 1.29 -12.12 -10.32
CA VAL A 131 2.39 -12.53 -9.44
C VAL A 131 2.63 -11.48 -8.34
N GLU A 132 2.75 -10.21 -8.69
CA GLU A 132 2.92 -9.13 -7.68
C GLU A 132 1.73 -9.03 -6.72
N GLY A 133 0.49 -9.20 -7.21
CA GLY A 133 -0.72 -9.15 -6.41
C GLY A 133 -0.82 -10.29 -5.39
N LEU A 134 -0.38 -11.50 -5.76
CA LEU A 134 -0.26 -12.62 -4.82
C LEU A 134 0.78 -12.32 -3.74
N GLY A 135 1.94 -11.78 -4.13
CA GLY A 135 2.97 -11.37 -3.18
C GLY A 135 2.50 -10.24 -2.25
N PHE A 136 1.81 -9.24 -2.80
CA PHE A 136 1.19 -8.14 -2.06
C PHE A 136 0.24 -8.67 -0.98
N LEU A 137 -0.60 -9.64 -1.35
CA LEU A 137 -1.56 -10.22 -0.43
C LEU A 137 -0.87 -10.97 0.73
N LEU A 138 0.17 -11.74 0.43
CA LEU A 138 0.95 -12.42 1.46
C LEU A 138 1.60 -11.43 2.42
N VAL A 139 2.21 -10.36 1.92
CA VAL A 139 2.87 -9.33 2.76
C VAL A 139 1.85 -8.59 3.64
N THR A 140 0.72 -8.17 3.07
CA THR A 140 -0.29 -7.39 3.80
C THR A 140 -1.01 -8.19 4.89
N VAL A 141 -1.18 -9.50 4.69
CA VAL A 141 -1.71 -10.40 5.71
C VAL A 141 -0.66 -10.76 6.76
N ALA A 142 0.58 -11.07 6.34
CA ALA A 142 1.63 -11.51 7.24
C ALA A 142 2.22 -10.38 8.11
N GLY A 143 2.31 -9.15 7.61
CA GLY A 143 2.89 -8.00 8.31
C GLY A 143 2.27 -7.75 9.69
N PRO A 144 0.94 -7.57 9.80
CA PRO A 144 0.22 -7.43 11.07
C PRO A 144 0.46 -8.57 12.06
N MET A 145 0.58 -9.80 11.55
CA MET A 145 0.83 -10.98 12.37
C MET A 145 2.26 -10.96 12.94
N VAL A 146 3.24 -10.61 12.12
CA VAL A 146 4.63 -10.42 12.58
C VAL A 146 4.71 -9.30 13.61
N LEU A 147 4.05 -8.16 13.37
CA LEU A 147 4.01 -7.02 14.30
C LEU A 147 3.47 -7.44 15.68
N ARG A 148 2.37 -8.19 15.73
CA ARG A 148 1.81 -8.70 17.00
C ARG A 148 2.78 -9.58 17.79
N ARG A 149 3.71 -10.27 17.11
CA ARG A 149 4.72 -11.09 17.80
C ARG A 149 5.91 -10.26 18.30
N VAL A 150 6.38 -9.28 17.53
CA VAL A 150 7.64 -8.57 17.81
C VAL A 150 7.47 -7.32 18.67
N VAL A 151 6.22 -6.94 18.96
CA VAL A 151 5.86 -5.73 19.71
C VAL A 151 5.28 -6.09 21.07
N SER A 152 5.71 -5.35 22.11
CA SER A 152 5.11 -5.46 23.44
C SER A 152 3.65 -4.99 23.45
N PRO A 153 2.76 -5.56 24.28
CA PRO A 153 1.36 -5.14 24.35
C PRO A 153 1.16 -3.63 24.55
N ALA A 154 2.03 -2.99 25.35
CA ALA A 154 1.98 -1.56 25.63
C ALA A 154 2.26 -0.65 24.41
N GLN A 155 2.97 -1.16 23.40
CA GLN A 155 3.36 -0.38 22.21
C GLN A 155 2.64 -0.84 20.94
N LEU A 156 1.76 -1.85 21.05
CA LEU A 156 1.08 -2.46 19.91
C LEU A 156 0.25 -1.44 19.11
N ASN A 157 -0.44 -0.53 19.81
CA ASN A 157 -1.22 0.54 19.16
C ASN A 157 -0.33 1.47 18.33
N ARG A 158 0.88 1.82 18.80
CA ARG A 158 1.82 2.67 18.06
C ARG A 158 2.35 1.94 16.82
N ALA A 159 2.67 0.66 16.95
CA ALA A 159 3.14 -0.15 15.82
C ALA A 159 2.05 -0.29 14.74
N PHE A 160 0.79 -0.49 15.13
CA PHE A 160 -0.32 -0.52 14.19
C PHE A 160 -0.64 0.84 13.59
N ALA A 161 -0.48 1.94 14.33
CA ALA A 161 -0.59 3.29 13.78
C ALA A 161 0.44 3.51 12.65
N LEU A 162 1.70 3.12 12.88
CA LEU A 162 2.74 3.18 11.84
C LEU A 162 2.45 2.25 10.66
N TRP A 163 1.96 1.04 10.93
CA TRP A 163 1.54 0.12 9.88
C TRP A 163 0.47 0.74 9.00
N SER A 164 -0.59 1.35 9.55
CA SER A 164 -1.64 1.99 8.75
C SER A 164 -1.14 3.06 7.78
N CYS A 165 0.04 3.65 8.03
CA CYS A 165 0.66 4.62 7.13
C CYS A 165 1.39 4.00 5.93
N PHE A 166 1.60 2.68 5.88
CA PHE A 166 2.42 2.04 4.84
C PHE A 166 1.90 2.31 3.42
N MET A 167 0.57 2.23 3.23
CA MET A 167 -0.07 2.43 1.93
C MET A 167 0.10 3.85 1.40
N PRO A 168 -0.37 4.90 2.10
CA PRO A 168 -0.20 6.28 1.63
C PRO A 168 1.28 6.66 1.52
N ALA A 169 2.16 6.17 2.42
CA ALA A 169 3.58 6.42 2.33
C ALA A 169 4.21 5.84 1.05
N GLY A 170 3.86 4.61 0.67
CA GLY A 170 4.40 3.99 -0.54
C GLY A 170 3.90 4.65 -1.83
N LEU A 171 2.62 5.01 -1.87
CA LEU A 171 2.05 5.74 -3.00
C LEU A 171 2.65 7.15 -3.14
N ALA A 172 2.85 7.86 -2.03
CA ALA A 172 3.53 9.15 -2.03
C ALA A 172 5.00 9.02 -2.46
N ALA A 173 5.70 7.99 -1.96
CA ALA A 173 7.10 7.74 -2.31
C ALA A 173 7.28 7.51 -3.81
N VAL A 174 6.45 6.66 -4.43
CA VAL A 174 6.56 6.41 -5.88
C VAL A 174 6.19 7.64 -6.70
N MET A 175 5.23 8.45 -6.26
CA MET A 175 4.87 9.70 -6.93
C MET A 175 5.98 10.76 -6.87
N LEU A 176 6.71 10.84 -5.75
CA LEU A 176 7.82 11.77 -5.57
C LEU A 176 9.06 11.33 -6.35
N VAL A 177 9.29 10.01 -6.45
CA VAL A 177 10.50 9.43 -7.01
C VAL A 177 10.37 9.11 -8.50
N SER A 178 9.16 8.87 -9.02
CA SER A 178 8.94 8.54 -10.43
C SER A 178 9.48 9.58 -11.42
N PRO A 179 9.42 10.91 -11.19
CA PRO A 179 9.92 11.89 -12.14
C PRO A 179 11.46 11.88 -12.31
N TRP A 180 12.19 11.18 -11.42
CA TRP A 180 13.64 11.04 -11.51
C TRP A 180 14.08 9.89 -12.42
N PHE A 181 13.13 9.14 -12.98
CA PHE A 181 13.40 8.03 -13.89
C PHE A 181 12.88 8.35 -15.28
N ASP A 182 13.81 8.45 -16.25
CA ASP A 182 13.46 8.72 -17.65
C ASP A 182 12.70 7.56 -18.30
N HIS A 183 13.01 6.32 -17.88
CA HIS A 183 12.44 5.10 -18.44
C HIS A 183 11.75 4.25 -17.37
N TRP A 184 10.49 3.88 -17.64
CA TRP A 184 9.66 3.05 -16.77
C TRP A 184 10.30 1.71 -16.37
N ARG A 185 11.14 1.11 -17.23
CA ARG A 185 11.86 -0.14 -16.91
C ARG A 185 12.87 0.05 -15.80
N VAL A 186 13.57 1.20 -15.79
CA VAL A 186 14.54 1.54 -14.74
C VAL A 186 13.82 1.72 -13.41
N LEU A 187 12.66 2.39 -13.40
CA LEU A 187 11.81 2.48 -12.22
C LEU A 187 11.40 1.08 -11.72
N TRP A 188 11.07 0.13 -12.60
CA TRP A 188 10.67 -1.22 -12.18
C TRP A 188 11.84 -1.96 -11.52
N TRP A 189 13.02 -1.91 -12.12
CA TRP A 189 14.22 -2.50 -11.54
C TRP A 189 14.62 -1.84 -10.23
N ALA A 190 14.47 -0.52 -10.10
CA ALA A 190 14.70 0.19 -8.84
C ALA A 190 13.75 -0.31 -7.74
N VAL A 191 12.45 -0.47 -8.05
CA VAL A 191 11.48 -1.03 -7.11
C VAL A 191 11.81 -2.47 -6.72
N VAL A 192 12.25 -3.30 -7.67
CA VAL A 192 12.73 -4.68 -7.39
C VAL A 192 13.96 -4.65 -6.48
N ALA A 193 14.93 -3.78 -6.74
CA ALA A 193 16.12 -3.63 -5.91
C ALA A 193 15.77 -3.23 -4.47
N VAL A 194 14.89 -2.23 -4.29
CA VAL A 194 14.40 -1.83 -2.96
C VAL A 194 13.66 -2.99 -2.27
N THR A 195 12.87 -3.76 -3.02
CA THR A 195 12.20 -4.95 -2.48
C THR A 195 13.21 -6.00 -2.00
N GLY A 196 14.29 -6.22 -2.74
CA GLY A 196 15.40 -7.09 -2.35
C GLY A 196 16.14 -6.62 -1.10
N LEU A 197 16.38 -5.30 -0.97
CA LEU A 197 16.97 -4.71 0.23
C LEU A 197 16.08 -4.91 1.46
N VAL A 198 14.78 -4.67 1.32
CA VAL A 198 13.81 -4.90 2.40
C VAL A 198 13.71 -6.38 2.75
N LEU A 199 13.72 -7.27 1.76
CA LEU A 199 13.75 -8.72 1.95
C LEU A 199 14.98 -9.16 2.76
N ALA A 200 16.18 -8.65 2.43
CA ALA A 200 17.40 -8.90 3.18
C ALA A 200 17.29 -8.37 4.62
N ALA A 201 16.74 -7.17 4.80
CA ALA A 201 16.52 -6.56 6.11
C ALA A 201 15.55 -7.38 6.97
N ILE A 202 14.50 -7.98 6.40
CA ILE A 202 13.59 -8.92 7.10
C ILE A 202 14.38 -10.16 7.57
N GLY A 203 15.29 -10.65 6.73
CA GLY A 203 16.20 -11.74 7.07
C GLY A 203 17.02 -11.46 8.33
N TRP A 204 17.51 -10.23 8.46
CA TRP A 204 18.41 -9.80 9.54
C TRP A 204 17.69 -9.35 10.81
N TRP A 205 16.62 -8.55 10.69
CA TRP A 205 15.98 -7.89 11.84
C TRP A 205 14.71 -8.56 12.35
N VAL A 206 14.03 -9.38 11.55
CA VAL A 206 12.81 -10.08 12.01
C VAL A 206 13.21 -11.47 12.53
N PRO A 207 13.07 -11.74 13.85
CA PRO A 207 13.43 -13.04 14.40
C PRO A 207 12.54 -14.15 13.86
N ALA A 208 13.14 -15.30 13.55
CA ALA A 208 12.37 -16.49 13.23
C ALA A 208 11.49 -16.88 14.43
N PRO A 209 10.22 -17.28 14.22
CA PRO A 209 9.42 -17.82 15.29
C PRO A 209 10.15 -19.03 15.90
N ARG A 210 10.34 -19.02 17.23
CA ARG A 210 10.84 -20.20 17.95
C ARG A 210 9.87 -21.34 17.64
N ARG A 211 10.34 -22.36 16.93
CA ARG A 211 9.55 -23.57 16.60
C ARG A 211 8.95 -24.10 17.90
N ALA A 212 7.66 -23.90 18.13
CA ALA A 212 6.92 -24.75 19.04
C ALA A 212 6.79 -26.09 18.29
N ALA A 213 7.77 -26.98 18.48
CA ALA A 213 7.88 -28.27 17.82
C ALA A 213 6.71 -29.25 18.11
N GLY A 214 5.59 -28.80 18.67
CA GLY A 214 4.41 -29.62 18.99
C GLY A 214 3.08 -29.15 18.40
N ALA A 215 3.02 -28.00 17.72
CA ALA A 215 1.75 -27.44 17.24
C ALA A 215 1.24 -28.03 15.91
N LEU A 216 2.01 -28.89 15.23
CA LEU A 216 1.54 -29.60 14.03
C LEU A 216 0.63 -30.80 14.37
N LEU A 217 0.58 -31.23 15.64
CA LEU A 217 -0.29 -32.32 16.14
C LEU A 217 -1.37 -31.84 17.12
N SER A 218 -1.24 -30.64 17.69
CA SER A 218 -2.33 -29.99 18.41
C SER A 218 -3.13 -29.18 17.40
N GLY A 219 -4.34 -29.66 17.11
CA GLY A 219 -5.22 -29.20 16.04
C GLY A 219 -5.24 -27.69 15.82
N ALA A 220 -5.52 -27.32 14.57
CA ALA A 220 -5.71 -25.96 14.09
C ALA A 220 -6.15 -25.04 15.22
N PRO A 221 -5.46 -23.90 15.48
CA PRO A 221 -5.86 -23.00 16.53
C PRO A 221 -7.36 -22.76 16.38
N LYS A 222 -8.16 -23.26 17.33
CA LYS A 222 -9.59 -22.95 17.37
C LYS A 222 -9.64 -21.44 17.24
N PRO A 223 -10.33 -20.88 16.22
CA PRO A 223 -10.48 -19.44 16.12
C PRO A 223 -10.90 -19.01 17.52
N ALA A 224 -10.09 -18.15 18.14
CA ALA A 224 -10.38 -17.71 19.49
C ALA A 224 -11.83 -17.26 19.46
N SER A 225 -12.70 -18.02 20.13
CA SER A 225 -14.07 -17.63 20.40
C SER A 225 -14.00 -16.54 21.48
N SER A 226 -13.21 -15.49 21.22
CA SER A 226 -13.52 -14.16 21.68
C SER A 226 -14.89 -13.91 21.08
N GLY A 227 -15.94 -13.96 21.92
CA GLY A 227 -17.33 -13.93 21.48
C GLY A 227 -17.50 -12.99 20.30
N ALA A 228 -17.63 -13.57 19.11
CA ALA A 228 -17.97 -12.82 17.92
C ALA A 228 -19.39 -12.38 18.20
N GLY A 229 -19.57 -11.13 18.63
CA GLY A 229 -20.88 -10.52 18.66
C GLY A 229 -21.53 -10.71 17.28
N PRO A 230 -22.87 -10.73 17.20
CA PRO A 230 -23.60 -10.91 15.93
C PRO A 230 -23.19 -9.92 14.82
N ASP A 231 -22.40 -8.89 15.15
CA ASP A 231 -21.93 -7.86 14.24
C ASP A 231 -20.59 -8.16 13.54
N LEU A 232 -19.82 -9.19 13.91
CA LEU A 232 -18.56 -9.50 13.22
C LEU A 232 -18.73 -9.77 11.70
N PRO A 233 -19.71 -10.57 11.23
CA PRO A 233 -19.96 -10.70 9.79
C PRO A 233 -20.42 -9.38 9.17
N ARG A 234 -21.15 -8.53 9.91
CA ARG A 234 -21.58 -7.21 9.43
C ARG A 234 -20.42 -6.24 9.26
N ILE A 235 -19.46 -6.24 10.19
CA ILE A 235 -18.24 -5.43 10.13
C ILE A 235 -17.37 -5.90 8.96
N ALA A 236 -17.21 -7.21 8.78
CA ALA A 236 -16.49 -7.76 7.64
C ALA A 236 -17.16 -7.40 6.30
N PHE A 237 -18.48 -7.49 6.21
CA PHE A 237 -19.24 -7.09 5.02
C PHE A 237 -19.15 -5.58 4.77
N ALA A 238 -19.21 -4.75 5.81
CA ALA A 238 -19.09 -3.31 5.70
C ALA A 238 -17.69 -2.88 5.25
N LEU A 239 -16.62 -3.53 5.74
CA LEU A 239 -15.26 -3.30 5.28
C LEU A 239 -15.07 -3.78 3.83
N ALA A 240 -15.61 -4.95 3.48
CA ALA A 240 -15.58 -5.46 2.11
C ALA A 240 -16.34 -4.54 1.15
N ALA A 241 -17.53 -4.05 1.55
CA ALA A 241 -18.32 -3.09 0.77
C ALA A 241 -17.62 -1.73 0.65
N SER A 242 -16.97 -1.25 1.71
CA SER A 242 -16.18 -0.01 1.68
C SER A 242 -15.00 -0.14 0.72
N PHE A 243 -14.28 -1.26 0.76
CA PHE A 243 -13.18 -1.56 -0.15
C PHE A 243 -13.65 -1.75 -1.61
N LEU A 244 -14.81 -2.39 -1.80
CA LEU A 244 -15.45 -2.55 -3.10
C LEU A 244 -15.89 -1.20 -3.68
N CYS A 245 -16.54 -0.34 -2.89
CA CYS A 245 -16.91 1.02 -3.29
C CYS A 245 -15.68 1.86 -3.65
N TYR A 246 -14.61 1.79 -2.85
CA TYR A 246 -13.34 2.45 -3.16
C TYR A 246 -12.75 1.95 -4.49
N SER A 247 -12.77 0.64 -4.73
CA SER A 247 -12.29 0.03 -5.98
C SER A 247 -13.16 0.40 -7.19
N LEU A 248 -14.49 0.49 -7.02
CA LEU A 248 -15.44 0.93 -8.04
C LEU A 248 -15.24 2.40 -8.41
N MET A 249 -14.86 3.26 -7.46
CA MET A 249 -14.53 4.67 -7.73
C MET A 249 -13.40 4.79 -8.77
N PHE A 250 -12.33 3.99 -8.65
CA PHE A 250 -11.24 3.96 -9.62
C PHE A 250 -11.68 3.46 -11.00
N PHE A 251 -12.57 2.46 -11.04
CA PHE A 251 -13.09 1.90 -12.29
C PHE A 251 -14.02 2.88 -13.02
N ALA A 252 -14.84 3.62 -12.27
CA ALA A 252 -15.73 4.65 -12.79
C ALA A 252 -14.95 5.82 -13.43
N LEU A 253 -13.83 6.23 -12.82
CA LEU A 253 -12.92 7.24 -13.38
C LEU A 253 -12.25 6.77 -14.68
N GLY A 254 -11.83 5.50 -14.75
CA GLY A 254 -11.26 4.93 -15.99
C GLY A 254 -12.27 4.84 -17.14
N ARG A 255 -13.56 4.66 -16.84
CA ARG A 255 -14.62 4.58 -17.86
C ARG A 255 -15.12 5.95 -18.32
N SER A 256 -15.08 6.96 -17.45
CA SER A 256 -15.48 8.34 -17.78
C SER A 256 -14.43 9.08 -18.62
N GLY A 257 -13.18 8.62 -18.65
CA GLY A 257 -12.15 9.09 -19.59
C GLY A 257 -12.45 8.80 -21.08
N ASN A 258 -13.37 7.88 -21.40
CA ASN A 258 -13.82 7.63 -22.78
C ASN A 258 -15.09 8.39 -23.16
N ALA A 259 -15.74 9.07 -22.21
CA ALA A 259 -17.05 9.71 -22.43
C ALA A 259 -17.07 11.23 -22.22
N ALA A 260 -15.98 11.85 -21.76
CA ALA A 260 -15.95 13.29 -21.49
C ALA A 260 -14.64 13.95 -21.93
N CYS A 261 -14.62 14.45 -23.17
CA CYS A 261 -14.42 15.87 -23.52
C CYS A 261 -13.73 16.00 -24.90
N PRO A 262 -14.35 16.63 -25.91
CA PRO A 262 -13.62 17.08 -27.10
C PRO A 262 -12.58 18.11 -26.65
N ALA A 263 -11.31 17.84 -26.96
CA ALA A 263 -10.18 18.68 -26.59
C ALA A 263 -10.44 20.19 -26.89
N PRO A 264 -10.04 21.11 -26.00
CA PRO A 264 -10.15 22.55 -26.22
C PRO A 264 -9.06 23.05 -27.19
N ARG A 265 -8.92 22.42 -28.36
CA ARG A 265 -8.03 22.92 -29.43
C ARG A 265 -8.62 24.15 -30.15
N ARG A 266 -9.91 24.45 -29.97
CA ARG A 266 -10.57 25.60 -30.63
C ARG A 266 -10.38 26.94 -29.91
N LEU A 267 -10.17 26.97 -28.59
CA LEU A 267 -9.98 28.23 -27.86
C LEU A 267 -8.56 28.80 -28.02
N PHE A 268 -7.53 27.95 -28.12
CA PHE A 268 -6.16 28.41 -28.34
C PHE A 268 -5.96 29.04 -29.73
N ASN A 269 -6.62 28.50 -30.78
CA ASN A 269 -6.54 29.08 -32.12
C ASN A 269 -7.33 30.39 -32.27
N GLN A 270 -8.39 30.62 -31.49
CA GLN A 270 -9.11 31.90 -31.52
C GLN A 270 -8.32 33.03 -30.86
N HIS A 271 -7.60 32.76 -29.76
CA HIS A 271 -6.70 33.75 -29.17
C HIS A 271 -5.47 34.05 -30.04
N ALA A 272 -4.92 33.05 -30.74
CA ALA A 272 -3.84 33.27 -31.70
C ALA A 272 -4.28 34.04 -32.95
N ALA A 273 -5.50 33.81 -33.46
CA ALA A 273 -6.06 34.56 -34.58
C ALA A 273 -6.39 36.02 -34.22
N LEU A 274 -6.80 36.28 -32.97
CA LEU A 274 -7.08 37.64 -32.49
C LEU A 274 -5.80 38.42 -32.11
N SER A 275 -4.75 37.76 -31.60
CA SER A 275 -3.47 38.44 -31.32
C SER A 275 -2.62 38.67 -32.57
N GLY A 276 -2.77 37.85 -33.61
CA GLY A 276 -2.14 38.07 -34.92
C GLY A 276 -2.71 39.24 -35.72
N SER A 277 -3.92 39.72 -35.39
CA SER A 277 -4.56 40.85 -36.07
C SER A 277 -4.28 42.22 -35.41
N GLN A 278 -3.79 42.27 -34.17
CA GLN A 278 -3.54 43.53 -33.46
C GLN A 278 -2.10 44.07 -33.59
N ASN A 279 -1.18 43.31 -34.18
CA ASN A 279 0.22 43.73 -34.36
C ASN A 279 0.59 44.20 -35.78
N ALA A 280 -0.40 44.43 -36.65
CA ALA A 280 -0.19 45.02 -37.99
C ALA A 280 -0.34 46.56 -37.98
N GLY A 281 0.13 47.20 -36.92
CA GLY A 281 0.18 48.66 -36.77
C GLY A 281 1.61 49.09 -36.45
N THR A 282 2.51 48.99 -37.41
CA THR A 282 3.86 49.54 -37.32
C THR A 282 3.74 51.05 -37.15
N ILE A 283 3.90 51.54 -35.92
CA ILE A 283 4.00 52.96 -35.63
C ILE A 283 5.35 53.43 -36.21
N ASP A 284 5.29 54.11 -37.35
CA ASP A 284 6.41 54.82 -37.94
C ASP A 284 6.68 56.12 -37.13
N PRO A 285 7.82 56.24 -36.43
CA PRO A 285 8.12 57.40 -35.61
C PRO A 285 8.36 58.68 -36.42
N ALA A 286 8.42 58.62 -37.76
CA ALA A 286 8.61 59.81 -38.61
C ALA A 286 7.32 60.65 -38.80
N ASN A 287 6.13 60.09 -38.56
CA ASN A 287 4.87 60.77 -38.89
C ASN A 287 4.21 61.52 -37.72
N VAL A 288 4.71 61.36 -36.50
CA VAL A 288 4.16 62.01 -35.29
C VAL A 288 4.66 63.46 -35.14
N LEU A 289 5.83 63.78 -35.70
CA LEU A 289 6.41 65.13 -35.64
C LEU A 289 5.83 66.09 -36.70
N SER A 290 5.21 65.59 -37.76
CA SER A 290 4.59 66.42 -38.81
C SER A 290 3.18 66.92 -38.43
N THR A 291 2.49 66.22 -37.52
CA THR A 291 1.11 66.52 -37.14
C THR A 291 1.00 67.54 -36.01
N SER A 292 2.03 67.70 -35.17
CA SER A 292 2.03 68.71 -34.08
C SER A 292 2.40 70.13 -34.53
N LEU A 293 2.97 70.31 -35.72
CA LEU A 293 3.31 71.64 -36.26
C LEU A 293 2.22 72.25 -37.13
N ARG A 294 1.12 71.52 -37.39
CA ARG A 294 0.01 71.96 -38.25
C ARG A 294 -1.23 72.42 -37.47
N THR A 295 -1.22 72.35 -36.15
CA THR A 295 -2.32 72.78 -35.25
C THR A 295 -2.03 74.06 -34.48
N SER A 296 -0.99 74.82 -34.85
CA SER A 296 -0.65 76.13 -34.26
C SER A 296 -0.61 77.28 -35.27
N ALA A 297 -1.22 77.11 -36.45
CA ALA A 297 -1.20 78.12 -37.50
C ALA A 297 -2.54 78.32 -38.25
N ASP A 298 -3.67 78.01 -37.63
CA ASP A 298 -5.01 78.47 -38.05
C ASP A 298 -5.87 78.78 -36.81
#